data_AF-A0A962QD47-F1
#
_entry.id   AF-A0A962QD47-F1
#
_cell.length_a   1.000
_cell.length_b   1.000
_cell.length_c   1.000
_cell.angle_alpha   90.00
_cell.angle_beta   90.00
_cell.angle_gamma   90.00
#
_symmetry.space_group_name_H-M   'P 1'
#
loop_
_entity.id
_entity.type
_entity.pdbx_description
1 polymer ?
#
loop_
_entity_poly.entity_id
_entity_poly.type
_entity_poly.pdbx_seq_one_letter_code
_entity_poly.pdbx_strand_id
1 'polypeptide(L)'
;MPRSLSTLLRLLGTLSLTFLGLLAVTFFIGRILPIDPVLAAVGDRAPADVYERVRIEMGLHLPLWQQFLVYIQNILTGDFGRSVLTANPVLDDIKRVFPATLELAT
;
A
#
# COMPACT_ATOMS: atom_id res chain seq x y z
N MET A 1 9.28 9.85 -37.97
CA MET A 1 9.14 10.16 -36.53
C MET A 1 8.60 8.91 -35.83
N PRO A 2 9.20 8.47 -34.73
CA PRO A 2 9.55 7.06 -34.58
C PRO A 2 8.38 6.26 -33.99
N ARG A 3 7.94 5.22 -34.72
CA ARG A 3 6.89 4.29 -34.27
C ARG A 3 7.20 3.66 -32.89
N SER A 4 8.47 3.62 -32.49
CA SER A 4 8.91 3.15 -31.17
C SER A 4 8.51 4.10 -30.03
N LEU A 5 8.57 5.43 -30.22
CA LEU A 5 8.24 6.39 -29.16
C LEU A 5 6.74 6.39 -28.85
N SER A 6 5.89 6.36 -29.87
CA SER A 6 4.44 6.24 -29.70
C SER A 6 4.05 4.91 -29.04
N THR A 7 4.76 3.83 -29.37
CA THR A 7 4.53 2.51 -28.76
C THR A 7 4.95 2.50 -27.29
N LEU A 8 6.10 3.08 -26.96
CA LEU A 8 6.57 3.20 -25.58
C LEU A 8 5.61 4.05 -24.73
N LEU A 9 5.18 5.21 -25.24
CA LEU A 9 4.21 6.06 -24.54
C LEU A 9 2.88 5.33 -24.30
N ARG A 10 2.40 4.57 -25.29
CA ARG A 10 1.18 3.77 -25.16
C ARG A 10 1.35 2.66 -24.13
N LEU A 11 2.49 1.98 -24.11
CA LEU A 11 2.82 0.96 -23.12
C LEU A 11 2.86 1.56 -21.71
N LEU A 12 3.60 2.65 -21.52
CA LEU A 12 3.70 3.34 -20.24
C LEU A 12 2.32 3.81 -19.76
N GLY A 13 1.52 4.43 -20.62
CA GLY A 13 0.16 4.84 -20.28
C GLY A 13 -0.74 3.67 -19.87
N THR A 14 -0.61 2.53 -20.56
CA THR A 14 -1.38 1.31 -20.23
C THR A 14 -0.93 0.72 -18.91
N LEU A 15 0.39 0.63 -18.66
CA LEU A 15 0.94 0.16 -17.38
C LEU A 15 0.51 1.06 -16.23
N SER A 16 0.68 2.38 -16.36
CA SER A 16 0.27 3.34 -15.34
C SER A 16 -1.21 3.23 -15.01
N LEU A 17 -2.08 3.07 -16.02
CA LEU A 17 -3.51 2.89 -15.81
C LEU A 17 -3.81 1.57 -15.08
N THR A 18 -3.18 0.47 -15.50
CA THR A 18 -3.34 -0.85 -14.85
C THR A 18 -2.90 -0.81 -13.39
N PHE A 19 -1.73 -0.22 -13.09
CA PHE A 19 -1.26 -0.07 -11.72
C PHE A 19 -2.17 0.85 -10.91
N LEU A 20 -2.63 1.97 -11.46
CA LEU A 20 -3.57 2.85 -10.77
C LEU A 20 -4.87 2.11 -10.42
N GLY A 21 -5.39 1.31 -11.36
CA GLY A 21 -6.57 0.47 -11.13
C GLY A 21 -6.32 -0.58 -10.04
N LEU A 22 -5.17 -1.26 -10.08
CA LEU A 22 -4.78 -2.23 -9.06
C LEU A 22 -4.68 -1.59 -7.67
N LEU A 23 -4.00 -0.44 -7.57
CA LEU A 23 -3.86 0.32 -6.33
C LEU A 23 -5.22 0.78 -5.77
N ALA A 24 -6.12 1.23 -6.63
CA ALA A 24 -7.47 1.59 -6.22
C ALA A 24 -8.22 0.37 -5.66
N VAL A 25 -8.21 -0.75 -6.38
CA VAL A 25 -8.89 -1.98 -5.97
C VAL A 25 -8.34 -2.48 -4.62
N THR A 26 -7.02 -2.58 -4.47
CA THR A 26 -6.42 -3.07 -3.22
C THR A 26 -6.70 -2.11 -2.05
N PHE A 27 -6.61 -0.79 -2.28
CA PHE A 27 -6.92 0.22 -1.28
C PHE A 27 -8.37 0.10 -0.79
N PHE A 28 -9.34 0.04 -1.71
CA PHE A 28 -10.75 -0.03 -1.34
C PHE A 28 -11.11 -1.37 -0.68
N ILE A 29 -10.54 -2.49 -1.12
CA ILE A 29 -10.72 -3.79 -0.44
C ILE A 29 -10.30 -3.66 1.03
N GLY A 30 -9.14 -3.04 1.30
CA GLY A 30 -8.66 -2.81 2.66
C GLY A 30 -9.57 -1.90 3.52
N ARG A 31 -10.44 -1.09 2.89
CA ARG A 31 -11.40 -0.21 3.59
C ARG A 31 -12.80 -0.78 3.72
N ILE A 32 -13.14 -1.77 2.89
CA ILE A 32 -14.44 -2.46 2.92
C ILE A 32 -14.41 -3.65 3.88
N LEU A 33 -13.24 -4.27 4.08
CA LEU A 33 -13.09 -5.38 5.01
C LEU A 33 -13.54 -4.99 6.42
N PRO A 34 -14.32 -5.84 7.11
CA PRO A 34 -14.79 -5.59 8.48
C PRO A 34 -13.69 -5.88 9.50
N ILE A 35 -12.50 -5.32 9.30
CA ILE A 35 -11.33 -5.45 10.15
C ILE A 35 -10.88 -4.04 10.49
N ASP A 36 -10.76 -3.73 11.79
CA ASP A 36 -10.24 -2.43 12.22
C ASP A 36 -8.70 -2.42 12.07
N PRO A 37 -8.14 -1.63 11.14
CA PRO A 37 -6.70 -1.59 10.91
C PRO A 37 -5.92 -1.02 12.11
N VAL A 38 -6.56 -0.19 12.94
CA VAL A 38 -5.94 0.34 14.17
C VAL A 38 -5.77 -0.80 15.14
N LEU A 39 -6.84 -1.53 15.47
CA LEU A 39 -6.78 -2.67 16.38
C LEU A 39 -5.88 -3.79 15.84
N ALA A 40 -5.84 -3.99 14.52
CA ALA A 40 -4.92 -4.95 13.93
C ALA A 40 -3.45 -4.58 14.19
N ALA A 41 -3.11 -3.29 14.30
CA ALA A 41 -1.76 -2.83 14.57
C ALA A 41 -1.42 -2.69 16.07
N VAL A 42 -2.37 -2.28 16.92
CA VAL A 42 -2.13 -2.04 18.36
C VAL A 42 -2.65 -3.15 19.28
N GLY A 43 -3.44 -4.08 18.75
CA GLY A 43 -4.12 -5.15 19.49
C GLY A 43 -5.45 -4.72 20.12
N ASP A 44 -6.33 -5.70 20.35
CA ASP A 44 -7.71 -5.50 20.84
C ASP A 44 -7.81 -4.88 22.25
N ARG A 45 -6.71 -4.83 23.00
CA ARG A 45 -6.65 -4.31 24.38
C ARG A 45 -5.96 -2.95 24.48
N ALA A 46 -5.72 -2.29 23.35
CA ALA A 46 -5.08 -0.98 23.35
C ALA A 46 -5.91 0.06 24.11
N PRO A 47 -5.28 0.90 24.96
CA PRO A 47 -5.94 2.04 25.58
C PRO A 47 -6.55 2.99 24.53
N ALA A 48 -7.63 3.67 24.88
CA ALA A 48 -8.37 4.54 23.96
C ALA A 48 -7.53 5.70 23.39
N ASP A 49 -6.59 6.24 24.18
CA ASP A 49 -5.65 7.28 23.74
C ASP A 49 -4.63 6.76 22.71
N VAL A 50 -4.22 5.49 22.84
CA VAL A 50 -3.35 4.82 21.88
C VAL A 50 -4.09 4.57 20.57
N TYR A 51 -5.35 4.10 20.66
CA TYR A 51 -6.20 3.90 19.49
C TYR A 51 -6.36 5.19 18.68
N GLU A 52 -6.78 6.28 19.32
CA GLU A 52 -7.07 7.52 18.58
C GLU A 52 -5.80 8.12 17.96
N ARG A 53 -4.67 8.06 18.69
CA ARG A 53 -3.38 8.48 18.16
C ARG A 53 -3.00 7.69 16.90
N VAL A 54 -3.08 6.37 16.95
CA VAL A 54 -2.72 5.52 15.79
C VAL A 54 -3.71 5.68 14.64
N ARG A 55 -5.00 5.84 14.93
CA ARG A 55 -6.03 6.18 13.94
C ARG A 55 -5.67 7.47 13.17
N ILE A 56 -5.16 8.47 13.88
CA ILE A 56 -4.71 9.74 13.29
C ILE A 56 -3.43 9.53 12.48
N GLU A 57 -2.43 8.84 13.04
CA GLU A 57 -1.16 8.53 12.36
C GLU A 57 -1.36 7.73 11.06
N MET A 58 -2.33 6.82 11.04
CA MET A 58 -2.72 6.05 9.85
C MET A 58 -3.59 6.85 8.85
N GLY A 59 -3.93 8.11 9.15
CA GLY A 59 -4.75 8.96 8.30
C GLY A 59 -6.22 8.56 8.20
N LEU A 60 -6.71 7.67 9.09
CA LEU A 60 -8.08 7.12 9.01
C LEU A 60 -9.17 8.12 9.35
N HIS A 61 -8.80 9.23 9.98
CA HIS A 61 -9.66 10.36 10.27
C HIS A 61 -9.96 11.22 9.02
N LEU A 62 -9.19 11.06 7.94
CA LEU A 62 -9.35 11.83 6.71
C LEU A 62 -10.46 11.25 5.82
N PRO A 63 -11.06 12.05 4.92
CA PRO A 63 -11.92 11.55 3.86
C PRO A 63 -11.21 10.51 2.98
N LEU A 64 -11.94 9.51 2.48
CA LEU A 64 -11.37 8.38 1.71
C LEU A 64 -10.51 8.80 0.51
N TRP A 65 -10.89 9.87 -0.19
CA TRP A 65 -10.11 10.36 -1.33
C TRP A 65 -8.75 10.93 -0.89
N GLN A 66 -8.67 11.59 0.27
CA GLN A 66 -7.38 12.06 0.81
C GLN A 66 -6.50 10.89 1.22
N GLN A 67 -7.09 9.89 1.87
CA GLN A 67 -6.39 8.66 2.23
C GLN A 67 -5.80 7.96 0.99
N PHE A 68 -6.56 7.91 -0.10
CA PHE A 68 -6.09 7.32 -1.35
C PHE A 68 -4.95 8.11 -2.01
N LEU A 69 -5.03 9.45 -1.98
CA LEU A 69 -3.94 10.29 -2.48
C LEU A 69 -2.65 10.12 -1.66
N VAL A 70 -2.76 10.09 -0.33
CA VAL A 70 -1.61 9.81 0.56
C VAL A 70 -1.04 8.41 0.26
N TYR A 71 -1.90 7.41 0.09
CA TYR A 71 -1.47 6.04 -0.27
C TYR A 71 -0.68 6.00 -1.59
N ILE A 72 -1.18 6.67 -2.65
CA ILE A 72 -0.47 6.78 -3.93
C ILE A 72 0.88 7.49 -3.74
N GLN A 73 0.89 8.62 -3.03
CA GLN A 73 2.11 9.41 -2.81
C GLN A 73 3.18 8.57 -2.12
N ASN A 74 2.83 7.86 -1.04
CA ASN A 74 3.76 7.01 -0.30
C ASN A 74 4.39 5.95 -1.21
N ILE A 75 3.57 5.24 -2.00
CA ILE A 75 4.05 4.21 -2.94
C ILE A 75 4.99 4.81 -3.99
N LEU A 76 4.66 5.97 -4.56
CA LEU A 76 5.52 6.64 -5.54
C LEU A 76 6.85 7.10 -4.93
N THR A 77 6.89 7.41 -3.63
CA THR A 77 8.12 7.70 -2.90
C THR A 77 8.87 6.46 -2.40
N GLY A 78 8.34 5.26 -2.65
CA GLY A 78 8.91 4.00 -2.19
C GLY A 78 8.61 3.65 -0.72
N ASP A 79 7.69 4.38 -0.09
CA ASP A 79 7.17 4.06 1.23
C ASP A 79 5.93 3.16 1.12
N PHE A 80 6.09 1.90 1.51
CA PHE A 80 5.02 0.90 1.52
C PHE A 80 4.36 0.75 2.89
N GLY A 81 4.73 1.61 3.85
CA GLY A 81 4.28 1.55 5.23
C GLY A 81 4.90 0.41 6.03
N ARG A 82 4.27 0.12 7.18
CA ARG A 82 4.66 -0.97 8.08
C ARG A 82 3.71 -2.14 7.97
N SER A 83 4.26 -3.34 8.05
CA SER A 83 3.51 -4.57 8.14
C SER A 83 2.74 -4.63 9.46
N VAL A 84 1.45 -4.94 9.37
CA VAL A 84 0.59 -5.14 10.55
C VAL A 84 0.99 -6.41 11.33
N LEU A 85 1.62 -7.38 10.66
CA LEU A 85 2.01 -8.66 11.26
C LEU A 85 3.37 -8.61 11.97
N THR A 86 4.34 -7.92 11.37
CA THR A 86 5.75 -7.92 11.83
C THR A 86 6.20 -6.59 12.41
N ALA A 87 5.38 -5.54 12.26
CA ALA A 87 5.70 -4.15 12.59
C ALA A 87 6.91 -3.54 11.85
N ASN A 88 7.53 -4.27 10.93
CA ASN A 88 8.66 -3.82 10.11
C ASN A 88 8.19 -3.03 8.89
N PRO A 89 9.04 -2.19 8.28
CA PRO A 89 8.78 -1.66 6.95
C PRO A 89 8.49 -2.80 5.96
N VAL A 90 7.42 -2.69 5.18
CA VAL A 90 7.01 -3.75 4.24
C VAL A 90 8.11 -4.08 3.25
N LEU A 91 8.88 -3.07 2.84
CA LEU A 91 10.00 -3.25 1.91
C LEU A 91 11.10 -4.18 2.46
N ASP A 92 11.35 -4.15 3.77
CA ASP A 92 12.36 -5.00 4.41
C ASP A 92 11.91 -6.45 4.46
N ASP A 93 10.62 -6.68 4.74
CA ASP A 93 10.03 -8.02 4.68
C ASP A 93 10.08 -8.60 3.27
N ILE A 94 9.78 -7.79 2.24
CA ILE A 94 9.87 -8.21 0.83
C ILE A 94 11.31 -8.60 0.50
N LYS A 95 12.29 -7.74 0.80
CA LYS A 95 13.71 -8.03 0.51
C LYS A 95 14.19 -9.30 1.19
N ARG A 96 13.70 -9.59 2.40
CA ARG A 96 14.06 -10.78 3.16
C ARG A 96 13.56 -12.07 2.51
N VAL A 97 12.35 -12.09 1.96
CA VAL A 97 11.73 -13.31 1.40
C VAL A 97 11.90 -13.46 -0.12
N PHE A 98 12.23 -12.37 -0.82
CA PHE A 98 12.35 -12.35 -2.27
C PHE A 98 13.39 -13.34 -2.83
N PRO A 99 14.61 -13.50 -2.27
CA PRO A 99 15.60 -14.45 -2.80
C PRO A 99 15.09 -15.90 -2.78
N ALA A 100 14.46 -16.32 -1.69
CA ALA A 100 13.89 -17.66 -1.58
C ALA A 100 12.74 -17.89 -2.58
N THR A 101 11.96 -16.85 -2.88
CA THR A 101 10.89 -16.94 -3.88
C THR A 101 11.45 -17.10 -5.30
N LEU A 102 12.58 -16.45 -5.60
CA LEU A 102 13.29 -16.62 -6.87
C LEU A 102 13.86 -18.04 -7.03
N GLU A 103 14.41 -18.61 -5.95
CA GLU A 103 14.90 -19.99 -5.96
C GLU A 103 13.79 -20.99 -6.26
N LEU A 104 12.56 -20.77 -5.77
CA LEU A 104 11.42 -21.65 -6.02
C LEU A 104 10.79 -21.50 -7.40
N ALA A 105 10.97 -20.35 -8.06
CA ALA A 105 10.41 -20.07 -9.37
C ALA A 105 11.28 -20.58 -10.54
N THR A 106 12.44 -21.17 -10.22
CA THR A 106 13.42 -21.72 -11.19
C THR A 106 13.41 -23.24 -11.13
#